data_AF-A0A838D8D0-F1
#
_entry.id   AF-A0A838D8D0-F1
#
_cell.length_a   1.000
_cell.length_b   1.000
_cell.length_c   1.000
_cell.angle_alpha   90.00
_cell.angle_beta   90.00
_cell.angle_gamma   90.00
#
_symmetry.space_group_name_H-M   'P 1'
#
loop_
_entity.id
_entity.type
_entity.pdbx_description
1 polymer ?
#
loop_
_entity_poly.entity_id
_entity_poly.type
_entity_poly.pdbx_seq_one_letter_code
_entity_poly.pdbx_strand_id
1 'polypeptide(L)'
;MGLTKVSSILFDMASLAEGTASNAITSYIDDDASTKKQIFESSAKLRFLQDEVSELCIELIARFQPVATDLRYIKSCMELSYVFSRFGRYAYDIITVLEILGPLELCDKSSVMRMSKLVLEMMDLGIS
;
A
#
# COMPACT_ATOMS: atom_id res chain seq x y z
N MET A 1 -21.85 -11.16 3.98
CA MET A 1 -20.87 -11.62 4.99
C MET A 1 -19.46 -11.77 4.43
N GLY A 2 -19.23 -12.49 3.32
CA GLY A 2 -17.88 -12.61 2.73
C GLY A 2 -17.39 -11.33 2.03
N LEU A 3 -18.18 -10.74 1.13
CA LEU A 3 -17.85 -9.47 0.45
C LEU A 3 -17.60 -8.31 1.42
N THR A 4 -18.41 -8.21 2.48
CA THR A 4 -18.23 -7.20 3.55
C THR A 4 -16.90 -7.36 4.28
N LYS A 5 -16.41 -8.61 4.45
CA LYS A 5 -15.08 -8.87 5.03
C LYS A 5 -13.97 -8.40 4.08
N VAL A 6 -14.08 -8.72 2.79
CA VAL A 6 -13.13 -8.26 1.76
C VAL A 6 -13.05 -6.72 1.73
N SER A 7 -14.20 -6.04 1.69
CA SER A 7 -14.23 -4.58 1.73
C SER A 7 -13.58 -4.00 2.98
N SER A 8 -13.83 -4.58 4.16
CA SER A 8 -13.19 -4.15 5.42
C SER A 8 -11.67 -4.28 5.36
N ILE A 9 -11.15 -5.42 4.89
CA ILE A 9 -9.71 -5.63 4.76
C ILE A 9 -9.12 -4.61 3.77
N LEU A 10 -9.81 -4.32 2.67
CA LEU A 10 -9.35 -3.33 1.69
C LEU A 10 -9.24 -1.92 2.29
N PHE A 11 -10.19 -1.49 3.12
CA PHE A 11 -10.08 -0.22 3.83
C PHE A 11 -8.88 -0.19 4.78
N ASP A 12 -8.66 -1.27 5.54
CA ASP A 12 -7.49 -1.39 6.42
C ASP A 12 -6.18 -1.37 5.63
N MET A 13 -6.14 -2.07 4.49
CA MET A 13 -4.99 -2.06 3.57
C MET A 13 -4.73 -0.68 3.00
N ALA A 14 -5.77 0.07 2.66
CA ALA A 14 -5.61 1.38 2.05
C ALA A 14 -5.01 2.38 3.06
N SER A 15 -5.56 2.43 4.27
CA SER A 15 -5.02 3.26 5.36
C SER A 15 -3.59 2.87 5.72
N LEU A 16 -3.30 1.56 5.81
CA LEU A 16 -1.95 1.08 6.08
C LEU A 16 -0.97 1.43 4.95
N ALA A 17 -1.39 1.31 3.69
CA ALA A 17 -0.56 1.65 2.53
C ALA A 17 -0.23 3.14 2.48
N GLU A 18 -1.22 4.01 2.69
CA GLU A 18 -1.04 5.46 2.76
C GLU A 18 -0.10 5.85 3.90
N GLY A 19 -0.34 5.35 5.12
CA GLY A 19 0.52 5.60 6.27
C GLY A 19 1.95 5.11 6.05
N THR A 20 2.13 3.95 5.40
CA THR A 20 3.47 3.41 5.11
C THR A 20 4.20 4.26 4.07
N ALA A 21 3.52 4.70 3.01
CA ALA A 21 4.09 5.58 2.00
C ALA A 21 4.47 6.94 2.60
N SER A 22 3.57 7.54 3.38
CA SER A 22 3.79 8.81 4.09
C SER A 22 4.99 8.72 5.04
N ASN A 23 5.11 7.63 5.81
CA ASN A 23 6.25 7.42 6.71
C ASN A 23 7.58 7.33 5.93
N ALA A 24 7.64 6.58 4.83
CA ALA A 24 8.84 6.48 4.00
C ALA A 24 9.24 7.83 3.38
N ILE A 25 8.27 8.63 2.95
CA ILE A 25 8.50 9.98 2.42
C ILE A 25 9.06 10.90 3.52
N THR A 26 8.47 10.90 4.71
CA THR A 26 8.93 11.70 5.85
C THR A 26 10.34 11.31 6.24
N SER A 27 10.64 10.02 6.37
CA SER A 27 11.98 9.52 6.63
C SER A 27 13.01 9.95 5.58
N TYR A 28 12.64 9.97 4.30
CA TYR A 28 13.50 10.52 3.25
C TYR A 28 13.73 12.04 3.39
N ILE A 29 12.70 12.80 3.74
CA ILE A 29 12.81 14.26 3.93
C ILE A 29 13.71 14.57 5.12
N ASP A 30 13.55 13.83 6.21
CA ASP A 30 14.25 14.04 7.49
C ASP A 30 15.63 13.35 7.55
N ASP A 31 16.05 12.64 6.50
CA ASP A 31 17.25 11.80 6.47
C ASP A 31 17.30 10.75 7.60
N ASP A 32 16.14 10.26 8.03
CA ASP A 32 16.00 9.29 9.12
C ASP A 32 15.74 7.87 8.60
N ALA A 33 16.79 7.06 8.51
CA ALA A 33 16.68 5.65 8.13
C ALA A 33 16.20 4.72 9.27
N SER A 34 16.00 5.23 10.50
CA SER A 34 15.67 4.39 11.66
C SER A 34 14.29 3.72 11.56
N THR A 35 13.38 4.27 10.77
CA THR A 35 12.03 3.76 10.52
C THR A 35 11.98 2.52 9.61
N LYS A 36 13.12 2.11 9.02
CA LYS A 36 13.19 1.00 8.05
C LYS A 36 12.53 -0.28 8.53
N LYS A 37 12.73 -0.66 9.79
CA LYS A 37 12.13 -1.87 10.37
C LYS A 37 10.61 -1.77 10.40
N GLN A 38 10.06 -0.64 10.83
CA GLN A 38 8.61 -0.40 10.87
C GLN A 38 8.01 -0.43 9.45
N ILE A 39 8.67 0.22 8.48
CA ILE A 39 8.22 0.23 7.08
C ILE A 39 8.25 -1.18 6.49
N PHE A 40 9.26 -1.98 6.80
CA PHE A 40 9.34 -3.39 6.41
C PHE A 40 8.16 -4.20 6.98
N GLU A 41 7.87 -4.05 8.27
CA GLU A 41 6.77 -4.76 8.94
C GLU A 41 5.41 -4.40 8.32
N SER A 42 5.15 -3.12 8.04
CA SER A 42 3.94 -2.68 7.33
C SER A 42 3.87 -3.22 5.90
N SER A 43 4.99 -3.21 5.17
CA SER A 43 5.08 -3.77 3.81
C SER A 43 4.77 -5.27 3.78
N ALA A 44 5.32 -6.02 4.75
CA ALA A 44 5.05 -7.44 4.92
C ALA A 44 3.59 -7.69 5.29
N LYS A 45 3.01 -6.86 6.17
CA LYS A 45 1.60 -6.95 6.53
C LYS A 45 0.67 -6.69 5.36
N LEU A 46 0.96 -5.70 4.51
CA LEU A 46 0.20 -5.43 3.29
C LEU A 46 0.24 -6.60 2.31
N ARG A 47 1.39 -7.28 2.18
CA ARG A 47 1.50 -8.50 1.37
C ARG A 47 0.65 -9.62 1.94
N PHE A 48 0.69 -9.85 3.24
CA PHE A 48 -0.15 -10.85 3.90
C PHE A 48 -1.65 -10.57 3.68
N LEU A 49 -2.08 -9.32 3.83
CA LEU A 49 -3.49 -8.94 3.62
C LEU A 49 -3.92 -9.10 2.15
N GLN A 50 -3.02 -8.85 1.20
CA GLN A 50 -3.28 -9.13 -0.23
C GLN A 50 -3.57 -10.62 -0.46
N ASP A 51 -2.77 -11.50 0.14
CA ASP A 51 -2.96 -12.94 0.03
C ASP A 51 -4.31 -13.36 0.68
N GLU A 52 -4.64 -12.82 1.86
CA GLU A 52 -5.94 -13.06 2.51
C GLU A 52 -7.12 -12.60 1.64
N VAL A 53 -7.04 -11.42 1.03
CA VAL A 53 -8.08 -10.94 0.08
C VAL A 53 -8.19 -11.88 -1.11
N SER A 54 -7.07 -12.30 -1.69
CA SER A 54 -7.07 -13.22 -2.84
C SER A 54 -7.74 -14.56 -2.51
N GLU A 55 -7.42 -15.15 -1.35
CA GLU A 55 -8.02 -16.40 -0.89
C GLU A 55 -9.54 -16.27 -0.69
N LEU A 56 -9.99 -15.20 -0.01
CA LEU A 56 -11.42 -14.93 0.21
C LEU A 56 -12.16 -14.72 -1.12
N CYS A 57 -11.57 -13.99 -2.06
CA CYS A 57 -12.14 -13.77 -3.38
C CYS A 57 -12.29 -15.08 -4.17
N ILE A 58 -11.27 -15.96 -4.12
CA ILE A 58 -11.33 -17.28 -4.76
C ILE A 58 -12.41 -18.15 -4.11
N GLU A 59 -12.52 -18.16 -2.78
CA GLU A 59 -13.57 -18.90 -2.06
C GLU A 59 -14.96 -18.41 -2.48
N LEU A 60 -15.17 -17.09 -2.55
CA LEU A 60 -16.43 -16.48 -2.98
C LEU A 60 -16.81 -16.92 -4.40
N ILE A 61 -15.85 -16.91 -5.33
CA ILE A 61 -16.08 -17.35 -6.71
C ILE A 61 -16.45 -18.83 -6.75
N ALA A 62 -15.69 -19.68 -6.07
CA ALA A 62 -15.90 -21.13 -6.05
C ALA A 62 -17.26 -21.50 -5.42
N ARG A 63 -17.65 -20.82 -4.34
CA ARG A 63 -18.85 -21.15 -3.57
C ARG A 63 -20.14 -20.64 -4.20
N PHE A 64 -20.13 -19.45 -4.78
CA PHE A 64 -21.34 -18.77 -5.19
C PHE A 64 -21.49 -18.62 -6.71
N GLN A 65 -20.45 -18.94 -7.49
CA GLN A 65 -20.46 -18.83 -8.96
C GLN A 65 -21.04 -17.49 -9.45
N PRO A 66 -20.52 -16.35 -8.95
CA PRO A 66 -21.09 -15.03 -9.21
C PRO A 66 -21.11 -14.70 -10.70
N VAL A 67 -22.18 -14.04 -11.14
CA VAL A 67 -22.35 -13.61 -12.53
C VAL A 67 -21.76 -12.22 -12.76
N ALA A 68 -21.71 -11.79 -14.03
CA ALA A 68 -20.96 -10.65 -14.56
C ALA A 68 -20.63 -9.49 -13.59
N THR A 69 -21.63 -8.85 -12.99
CA THR A 69 -21.42 -7.69 -12.11
C THR A 69 -20.65 -8.04 -10.83
N ASP A 70 -21.07 -9.10 -10.14
CA ASP A 70 -20.46 -9.53 -8.88
C ASP A 70 -19.05 -10.07 -9.13
N LEU A 71 -18.85 -10.79 -10.24
CA LEU A 71 -17.52 -11.29 -10.61
C LEU A 71 -16.55 -10.15 -10.92
N ARG A 72 -17.00 -9.09 -11.62
CA ARG A 72 -16.19 -7.89 -11.85
C ARG A 72 -15.84 -7.19 -10.54
N TYR A 73 -16.78 -7.07 -9.61
CA TYR A 73 -16.52 -6.48 -8.31
C TYR A 73 -15.44 -7.24 -7.54
N ILE A 74 -15.56 -8.58 -7.47
CA ILE A 74 -14.56 -9.44 -6.82
C ILE A 74 -13.18 -9.30 -7.47
N LYS A 75 -13.12 -9.25 -8.81
CA LYS A 75 -11.87 -9.01 -9.54
C LYS A 75 -11.25 -7.66 -9.18
N SER A 76 -12.06 -6.58 -9.13
CA SER A 76 -11.58 -5.27 -8.73
C SER A 76 -11.02 -5.27 -7.30
N CYS A 77 -11.64 -5.99 -6.38
CA CYS A 77 -11.11 -6.15 -5.01
C CYS A 77 -9.71 -6.79 -5.00
N MET A 78 -9.48 -7.82 -5.80
CA MET A 78 -8.15 -8.45 -5.93
C MET A 78 -7.12 -7.50 -6.54
N GLU A 79 -7.51 -6.69 -7.53
CA GLU A 79 -6.62 -5.71 -8.15
C GLU A 79 -6.25 -4.58 -7.18
N LEU A 80 -7.21 -4.09 -6.39
CA LEU A 80 -6.97 -3.08 -5.36
C LEU A 80 -6.01 -3.59 -4.27
N SER A 81 -6.21 -4.82 -3.77
CA SER A 81 -5.31 -5.40 -2.75
C SER A 81 -3.87 -5.51 -3.25
N TYR A 82 -3.68 -5.86 -4.53
CA TYR A 82 -2.38 -5.87 -5.18
C TYR A 82 -1.76 -4.47 -5.26
N VAL A 83 -2.54 -3.44 -5.62
CA VAL A 83 -2.06 -2.05 -5.66
C VAL A 83 -1.60 -1.58 -4.27
N PHE A 84 -2.36 -1.85 -3.21
CA PHE A 84 -1.95 -1.52 -1.85
C PHE A 84 -0.67 -2.24 -1.41
N SER A 85 -0.50 -3.51 -1.77
CA SER A 85 0.77 -4.22 -1.50
C SER A 85 1.94 -3.65 -2.29
N ARG A 86 1.71 -3.08 -3.49
CA ARG A 86 2.76 -2.37 -4.24
C ARG A 86 3.20 -1.09 -3.53
N PHE A 87 2.27 -0.29 -2.99
CA PHE A 87 2.63 0.92 -2.24
C PHE A 87 3.51 0.60 -1.04
N GLY A 88 3.17 -0.43 -0.26
CA GLY A 88 4.01 -0.89 0.85
C GLY A 88 5.42 -1.31 0.42
N ARG A 89 5.56 -1.97 -0.74
CA ARG A 89 6.89 -2.32 -1.29
C ARG A 89 7.67 -1.09 -1.73
N TYR A 90 7.04 -0.15 -2.43
CA TYR A 90 7.70 1.08 -2.87
C TYR A 90 8.18 1.92 -1.68
N ALA A 91 7.39 1.99 -0.61
CA ALA A 91 7.82 2.61 0.64
C ALA A 91 9.07 1.93 1.23
N TYR A 92 9.11 0.59 1.21
CA TYR A 92 10.28 -0.17 1.63
C TYR A 92 11.50 0.04 0.72
N ASP A 93 11.29 0.18 -0.60
CA ASP A 93 12.35 0.50 -1.55
C ASP A 93 12.93 1.90 -1.28
N ILE A 94 12.08 2.90 -1.02
CA ILE A 94 12.51 4.27 -0.68
C ILE A 94 13.43 4.27 0.54
N ILE A 95 13.00 3.66 1.65
CA ILE A 95 13.82 3.66 2.88
C ILE A 95 15.08 2.82 2.74
N THR A 96 15.05 1.76 1.91
CA THR A 96 16.24 0.95 1.61
C THR A 96 17.27 1.74 0.81
N VAL A 97 16.81 2.52 -0.18
CA VAL A 97 17.70 3.42 -0.94
C VAL A 97 18.28 4.51 -0.03
N LEU A 98 17.48 5.11 0.86
CA LEU A 98 17.97 6.08 1.83
C LEU A 98 19.10 5.51 2.71
N GLU A 99 18.90 4.32 3.27
CA GLU A 99 19.92 3.65 4.10
C GLU A 99 21.22 3.39 3.32
N ILE A 100 21.12 2.98 2.05
CA ILE A 100 22.28 2.71 1.19
C ILE A 100 23.05 3.99 0.86
N LEU A 101 22.33 5.08 0.56
CA LEU A 101 22.95 6.34 0.20
C LEU A 101 23.54 7.08 1.42
N GLY A 102 22.99 6.85 2.61
CA GLY A 102 23.36 7.61 3.81
C GLY A 102 22.78 9.03 3.78
N PRO A 103 23.30 9.95 4.61
CA PRO A 103 22.76 11.31 4.74
C PRO A 103 22.79 12.08 3.41
N LEU A 104 21.63 12.66 3.02
CA LEU A 104 21.46 13.41 1.78
C LEU A 104 21.34 14.92 2.00
N GLU A 105 21.98 15.46 3.05
CA GLU A 105 21.85 16.85 3.51
C GLU A 105 22.12 17.91 2.42
N LEU A 106 22.96 17.59 1.43
CA LEU A 106 23.35 18.49 0.35
C LEU A 106 22.53 18.30 -0.95
N CYS A 107 21.63 17.32 -1.00
CA CYS A 107 20.80 17.05 -2.17
C CYS A 107 19.55 17.94 -2.22
N ASP A 108 19.19 18.43 -3.40
CA ASP A 108 17.90 19.07 -3.61
C ASP A 108 16.76 18.03 -3.57
N LYS A 109 15.98 18.05 -2.49
CA LYS A 109 14.81 17.17 -2.31
C LYS A 109 13.53 17.72 -2.95
N SER A 110 13.55 18.92 -3.54
CA SER A 110 12.34 19.64 -3.97
C SER A 110 11.46 18.86 -4.96
N SER A 111 12.08 18.15 -5.90
CA SER A 111 11.36 17.35 -6.90
C SER A 111 10.64 16.16 -6.29
N VAL A 112 11.28 15.47 -5.34
CA VAL A 112 10.69 14.34 -4.61
C VAL A 112 9.56 14.84 -3.72
N MET A 113 9.73 15.98 -3.04
CA MET A 113 8.68 16.58 -2.20
C MET A 113 7.44 17.00 -3.00
N ARG A 114 7.61 17.57 -4.19
CA ARG A 114 6.47 17.90 -5.07
C ARG A 114 5.73 16.65 -5.54
N MET A 115 6.47 15.62 -5.94
CA MET A 115 5.91 14.35 -6.38
C MET A 115 5.20 13.63 -5.24
N SER A 116 5.79 13.60 -4.04
CA SER A 116 5.21 12.92 -2.89
C SER A 116 3.88 13.52 -2.46
N LYS A 117 3.75 14.86 -2.49
CA LYS A 117 2.48 15.54 -2.22
C LYS A 117 1.37 15.08 -3.17
N LEU A 118 1.65 15.03 -4.47
CA LEU A 118 0.68 14.58 -5.48
C LEU A 118 0.28 13.12 -5.26
N VAL A 119 1.26 12.25 -4.96
CA VAL A 119 0.99 10.83 -4.72
C VAL A 119 0.11 10.63 -3.49
N LEU A 120 0.40 11.32 -2.39
CA LEU A 120 -0.41 11.21 -1.16
C LEU A 120 -1.83 11.74 -1.37
N GLU A 121 -2.00 12.86 -2.09
CA GLU A 121 -3.33 13.38 -2.47
C GLU A 121 -4.11 12.39 -3.34
N MET A 122 -3.44 11.75 -4.31
CA MET A 122 -4.08 10.71 -5.14
C MET A 122 -4.47 9.47 -4.34
N MET A 123 -3.70 9.10 -3.31
CA MET A 123 -4.03 7.99 -2.42
C MET A 123 -5.25 8.33 -1.56
N ASP A 124 -5.27 9.50 -0.93
CA ASP A 124 -6.39 9.97 -0.11
C ASP A 124 -7.71 10.03 -0.92
N LEU A 125 -7.67 10.58 -2.13
CA LEU A 125 -8.82 10.62 -3.04
C LEU A 125 -9.29 9.23 -3.50
N GLY A 126 -8.40 8.23 -3.51
CA GLY A 126 -8.74 6.85 -3.88
C GLY A 126 -9.39 6.05 -2.75
N ILE A 127 -9.27 6.53 -1.51
CA ILE A 127 -9.78 5.90 -0.28
C ILE A 127 -11.11 6.52 0.15
N SER A 128 -11.27 7.83 -0.08
CA SER A 128 -12.43 8.67 0.22
C SER A 128 -13.64 8.36 -0.65
#